data_AF-A0A543BCN4-F1
#
_entry.id   AF-A0A543BCN4-F1
#
_cell.length_a   1.000
_cell.length_b   1.000
_cell.length_c   1.000
_cell.angle_alpha   90.00
_cell.angle_beta   90.00
_cell.angle_gamma   90.00
#
_symmetry.space_group_name_H-M   'P 1'
#
loop_
_entity.id
_entity.type
_entity.pdbx_description
1 polymer ?
#
loop_
_entity_poly.entity_id
_entity_poly.type
_entity_poly.pdbx_seq_one_letter_code
_entity_poly.pdbx_strand_id
1 'polypeptide(L)'
;MKLAEALTARADLQRRIEQLRARITANARYQEGEEPAEDASALIVEADAALEQLRQLIRRINATNSRLELGADGTMTDALAARDVLRLQHSLLVDAAAAASGANDQYLRQMRSELRQISALPVAELRTRADRVAQELRELDNRIQQANWNNDLEE
;
A
#
# COMPACT_ATOMS: atom_id res chain seq x y z
N MET A 1 -8.42 -19.31 9.71
CA MET A 1 -7.22 -18.45 9.56
C MET A 1 -7.60 -17.06 10.01
N LYS A 2 -6.68 -16.36 10.67
CA LYS A 2 -6.88 -14.94 11.03
C LYS A 2 -6.91 -14.08 9.79
N LEU A 3 -7.61 -12.94 9.85
CA LEU A 3 -7.63 -11.97 8.75
C LEU A 3 -6.21 -11.48 8.42
N ALA A 4 -5.35 -11.28 9.42
CA ALA A 4 -3.94 -10.97 9.24
C ALA A 4 -3.18 -12.05 8.43
N GLU A 5 -3.39 -13.33 8.74
CA GLU A 5 -2.79 -14.44 8.00
C GLU A 5 -3.27 -14.47 6.55
N ALA A 6 -4.56 -14.20 6.32
CA ALA A 6 -5.14 -14.12 4.99
C ALA A 6 -4.54 -12.98 4.15
N LEU A 7 -4.29 -11.82 4.77
CA LEU A 7 -3.63 -10.68 4.12
C LEU A 7 -2.19 -11.03 3.73
N THR A 8 -1.45 -11.72 4.61
CA THR A 8 -0.11 -12.22 4.30
C THR A 8 -0.13 -13.24 3.17
N ALA A 9 -1.02 -14.23 3.23
CA ALA A 9 -1.18 -15.25 2.19
C ALA A 9 -1.54 -14.64 0.83
N ARG A 10 -2.39 -13.59 0.81
CA ARG A 10 -2.69 -12.83 -0.40
C ARG A 10 -1.42 -12.19 -0.99
N ALA A 11 -0.59 -11.55 -0.17
CA ALA A 11 0.65 -10.93 -0.62
C ALA A 11 1.69 -11.96 -1.10
N ASP A 12 1.78 -13.11 -0.43
CA ASP A 12 2.62 -14.24 -0.86
C ASP A 12 2.17 -14.79 -2.22
N LEU A 13 0.87 -15.00 -2.42
CA LEU A 13 0.33 -15.49 -3.69
C LEU A 13 0.58 -14.50 -4.82
N GLN A 14 0.39 -13.19 -4.60
CA GLN A 14 0.71 -12.17 -5.61
C GLN A 14 2.20 -12.22 -5.99
N ARG A 15 3.11 -12.36 -5.01
CA ARG A 15 4.54 -12.52 -5.29
C ARG A 15 4.84 -13.81 -6.07
N ARG A 16 4.23 -14.93 -5.71
CA ARG A 16 4.38 -16.21 -6.42
C ARG A 16 3.89 -16.12 -7.86
N ILE A 17 2.75 -15.46 -8.10
CA ILE A 17 2.20 -15.24 -9.45
C ILE A 17 3.17 -14.42 -10.30
N GLU A 18 3.78 -13.38 -9.74
CA GLU A 18 4.78 -12.60 -10.48
C GLU A 18 6.07 -13.39 -10.75
N GLN A 19 6.48 -14.27 -9.84
CA GLN A 19 7.59 -15.21 -10.09
C GLN A 19 7.26 -16.22 -11.20
N LEU A 20 6.04 -16.78 -11.19
CA LEU A 20 5.56 -17.68 -12.24
C LEU A 20 5.48 -16.96 -13.57
N ARG A 21 4.97 -15.73 -13.61
CA ARG A 21 4.96 -14.88 -14.81
C ARG A 21 6.37 -14.74 -15.38
N ALA A 22 7.36 -14.41 -14.57
CA ALA A 22 8.75 -14.29 -15.01
C ALA A 22 9.28 -15.61 -15.61
N ARG A 23 9.07 -16.74 -14.91
CA ARG A 23 9.49 -18.09 -15.38
C ARG A 23 8.81 -18.48 -16.68
N ILE A 24 7.51 -18.23 -16.82
CA ILE A 24 6.76 -18.47 -18.06
C ILE A 24 7.36 -17.65 -19.21
N THR A 25 7.59 -16.36 -19.00
CA THR A 25 8.16 -15.50 -20.05
C THR A 25 9.56 -15.92 -20.49
N ALA A 26 10.38 -16.42 -19.56
CA ALA A 26 11.72 -16.92 -19.85
C ALA A 26 11.72 -18.24 -20.65
N ASN A 27 10.68 -19.06 -20.50
CA ASN A 27 10.58 -20.39 -21.13
C ASN A 27 9.57 -20.43 -22.30
N ALA A 28 8.93 -19.31 -22.64
CA ALA A 28 7.90 -19.25 -23.68
C ALA A 28 8.44 -19.47 -25.11
N ARG A 29 9.74 -19.28 -25.32
CA ARG A 29 10.42 -19.47 -26.61
C ARG A 29 11.85 -19.97 -26.34
N TYR A 30 12.33 -20.87 -27.19
CA TYR A 30 13.68 -21.41 -27.17
C TYR A 30 14.15 -21.64 -28.61
N GLN A 31 15.46 -21.81 -28.83
CA GLN A 31 16.00 -21.99 -30.18
C GLN A 31 15.78 -23.43 -30.66
N GLU A 32 15.78 -23.62 -31.98
CA GLU A 32 15.71 -24.96 -32.56
C GLU A 32 16.92 -25.80 -32.11
N GLY A 33 16.65 -26.99 -31.57
CA GLY A 33 17.68 -27.88 -31.02
C GLY A 33 18.03 -27.63 -29.54
N GLU A 34 17.43 -26.63 -28.89
CA GLU A 34 17.50 -26.45 -27.43
C GLU A 34 16.23 -27.01 -26.75
N GLU A 35 16.32 -27.26 -25.45
CA GLU A 35 15.15 -27.48 -24.60
C GLU A 35 15.00 -26.31 -23.62
N PRO A 36 13.77 -25.83 -23.37
CA PRO A 36 13.55 -24.81 -22.35
C PRO A 36 13.93 -25.36 -20.97
N ALA A 37 14.39 -24.49 -20.08
CA ALA A 37 14.78 -24.89 -18.73
C ALA A 37 13.60 -25.44 -17.91
N GLU A 38 12.37 -25.02 -18.24
CA GLU A 38 11.14 -25.43 -17.59
C GLU A 38 9.99 -25.58 -18.61
N ASP A 39 9.02 -26.44 -18.29
CA ASP A 39 7.79 -26.56 -19.11
C ASP A 39 6.86 -25.37 -18.86
N ALA A 40 6.82 -24.45 -19.83
CA ALA A 40 5.96 -23.27 -19.79
C ALA A 40 4.45 -23.62 -19.67
N SER A 41 4.00 -24.76 -20.19
CA SER A 41 2.60 -25.19 -20.08
C SER A 41 2.28 -25.62 -18.65
N ALA A 42 3.19 -26.37 -18.01
CA ALA A 42 3.04 -26.73 -16.60
C ALA A 42 3.05 -25.51 -15.68
N LEU A 43 3.91 -24.51 -15.98
CA LEU A 43 3.96 -23.25 -15.23
C LEU A 43 2.67 -22.44 -15.36
N ILE A 44 2.01 -22.45 -16.52
CA ILE A 44 0.69 -21.82 -16.70
C ILE A 44 -0.35 -22.49 -15.80
N VAL A 45 -0.38 -23.84 -15.75
CA VAL A 45 -1.31 -24.57 -14.88
C VAL A 45 -1.07 -24.22 -13.39
N GLU A 46 0.18 -24.10 -12.97
CA GLU A 46 0.52 -23.65 -11.62
C GLU A 46 0.05 -22.21 -11.35
N ALA A 47 0.21 -21.31 -12.33
CA ALA A 47 -0.24 -19.93 -12.23
C ALA A 47 -1.76 -19.82 -12.13
N ASP A 48 -2.51 -20.60 -12.91
CA ASP A 48 -3.97 -20.64 -12.86
C ASP A 48 -4.49 -21.10 -11.48
N ALA A 49 -3.86 -22.13 -10.90
CA ALA A 49 -4.18 -22.58 -9.55
C ALA A 49 -3.91 -21.49 -8.49
N ALA A 50 -2.79 -20.77 -8.61
CA ALA A 50 -2.45 -19.67 -7.70
C ALA A 50 -3.41 -18.47 -7.86
N LEU A 51 -3.82 -18.15 -9.10
CA LEU A 51 -4.79 -17.10 -9.40
C LEU A 51 -6.17 -17.41 -8.80
N GLU A 52 -6.61 -18.66 -8.88
CA GLU A 52 -7.87 -19.09 -8.29
C GLU A 52 -7.85 -18.98 -6.75
N GLN A 53 -6.77 -19.41 -6.11
CA GLN A 53 -6.58 -19.22 -4.67
C GLN A 53 -6.57 -17.74 -4.27
N LEU A 54 -5.90 -16.89 -5.06
CA LEU A 54 -5.87 -15.45 -4.84
C LEU A 54 -7.28 -14.85 -4.94
N ARG A 55 -8.07 -15.25 -5.93
CA ARG A 55 -9.46 -14.81 -6.12
C ARG A 55 -10.32 -15.15 -4.90
N GLN A 56 -10.20 -16.37 -4.39
CA GLN A 56 -10.94 -16.81 -3.19
C GLN A 56 -10.58 -15.97 -1.96
N LEU A 57 -9.27 -15.76 -1.71
CA LEU A 57 -8.82 -14.93 -0.60
C LEU A 57 -9.31 -13.48 -0.71
N ILE A 58 -9.20 -12.86 -1.89
CA ILE A 58 -9.68 -11.48 -2.10
C ILE A 58 -11.18 -11.38 -1.76
N ARG A 59 -11.99 -12.31 -2.26
CA ARG A 59 -13.44 -12.31 -1.99
C ARG A 59 -13.72 -12.39 -0.48
N ARG A 60 -13.10 -13.34 0.21
CA ARG A 60 -13.33 -13.58 1.65
C ARG A 60 -12.84 -12.42 2.51
N ILE A 61 -11.68 -11.84 2.18
CA ILE A 61 -11.13 -10.66 2.86
C ILE A 61 -12.09 -9.48 2.70
N ASN A 62 -12.56 -9.22 1.49
CA ASN A 62 -13.49 -8.10 1.25
C ASN A 62 -14.83 -8.30 1.97
N ALA A 63 -15.38 -9.51 1.98
CA ALA A 63 -16.60 -9.82 2.72
C ALA A 63 -16.44 -9.65 4.23
N THR A 64 -15.32 -10.13 4.78
CA THR A 64 -14.99 -9.95 6.21
C THR A 64 -14.84 -8.47 6.54
N ASN A 65 -14.10 -7.71 5.73
CA ASN A 65 -13.85 -6.27 5.96
C ASN A 65 -15.12 -5.41 5.87
N SER A 66 -16.10 -5.80 5.06
CA SER A 66 -17.34 -5.02 4.93
C SER A 66 -18.33 -5.25 6.07
N ARG A 67 -18.11 -6.28 6.90
CA ARG A 67 -18.97 -6.63 8.04
C ARG A 67 -18.31 -6.46 9.40
N LEU A 68 -16.97 -6.46 9.43
CA LEU A 68 -16.22 -6.32 10.65
C LEU A 68 -16.33 -4.89 11.19
N GLU A 69 -17.00 -4.71 12.32
CA GLU A 69 -17.18 -3.43 12.99
C GLU A 69 -15.96 -3.07 13.86
N LEU A 70 -15.50 -1.81 13.76
CA LEU A 70 -14.41 -1.21 14.54
C LEU A 70 -14.93 -0.12 15.50
N GLY A 71 -16.18 -0.23 15.93
CA GLY A 71 -16.80 0.70 16.87
C GLY A 71 -16.98 2.09 16.25
N ALA A 72 -16.30 3.10 16.81
CA ALA A 72 -16.46 4.49 16.35
C ALA A 72 -15.91 4.74 14.94
N ASP A 73 -15.02 3.88 14.43
CA ASP A 73 -14.44 4.01 13.09
C ASP A 73 -15.33 3.39 11.98
N GLY A 74 -16.51 2.87 12.34
CA GLY A 74 -17.40 2.16 11.42
C GLY A 74 -16.89 0.76 11.09
N THR A 75 -17.10 0.30 9.85
CA THR A 75 -16.58 -0.99 9.40
C THR A 75 -15.07 -0.94 9.17
N MET A 76 -14.42 -2.10 9.09
CA MET A 76 -13.02 -2.19 8.65
C MET A 76 -12.81 -1.52 7.29
N THR A 77 -13.79 -1.59 6.39
CA THR A 77 -13.73 -0.88 5.10
C THR A 77 -13.73 0.65 5.27
N ASP A 78 -14.57 1.17 6.18
CA ASP A 78 -14.61 2.61 6.50
C ASP A 78 -13.29 3.08 7.11
N ALA A 79 -12.75 2.31 8.06
CA ALA A 79 -11.47 2.58 8.69
C ALA A 79 -10.31 2.57 7.69
N LEU A 80 -10.29 1.63 6.74
CA LEU A 80 -9.28 1.59 5.67
C LEU A 80 -9.37 2.83 4.77
N ALA A 81 -10.59 3.26 4.42
CA ALA A 81 -10.79 4.48 3.64
C ALA A 81 -10.33 5.74 4.41
N ALA A 82 -10.68 5.85 5.69
CA ALA A 82 -10.24 6.93 6.56
C ALA A 82 -8.72 6.99 6.68
N ARG A 83 -8.06 5.83 6.85
CA ARG A 83 -6.60 5.72 6.88
C ARG A 83 -5.96 6.21 5.58
N ASP A 84 -6.50 5.82 4.44
CA ASP A 84 -5.95 6.21 3.13
C ASP A 84 -6.06 7.73 2.92
N VAL A 85 -7.16 8.36 3.36
CA VAL A 85 -7.31 9.83 3.37
C VAL A 85 -6.35 10.50 4.36
N LEU A 86 -6.20 9.97 5.58
CA LEU A 86 -5.27 10.50 6.57
C LEU A 86 -3.81 10.46 6.08
N ARG A 87 -3.41 9.39 5.39
CA ARG A 87 -2.09 9.29 4.75
C ARG A 87 -1.87 10.38 3.72
N LEU A 88 -2.85 10.59 2.83
CA LEU A 88 -2.77 11.63 1.81
C LEU A 88 -2.74 13.03 2.44
N GLN A 89 -3.59 13.28 3.43
CA GLN A 89 -3.63 14.56 4.15
C GLN A 89 -2.31 14.84 4.88
N HIS A 90 -1.73 13.83 5.53
CA HIS A 90 -0.42 13.96 6.17
C HIS A 90 0.66 14.34 5.16
N SER A 91 0.77 13.61 4.04
CA SER A 91 1.74 13.93 2.97
C SER A 91 1.57 15.35 2.46
N LEU A 92 0.33 15.75 2.14
CA LEU A 92 0.00 17.08 1.66
C LEU A 92 0.52 18.18 2.62
N LEU A 93 0.29 18.02 3.92
CA LEU A 93 0.70 18.99 4.93
C LEU A 93 2.22 19.05 5.10
N VAL A 94 2.88 17.89 5.07
CA VAL A 94 4.35 17.80 5.13
C VAL A 94 4.97 18.49 3.91
N ASP A 95 4.48 18.18 2.71
CA ASP A 95 4.97 18.75 1.45
C ASP A 95 4.73 20.26 1.40
N ALA A 96 3.55 20.72 1.82
CA ALA A 96 3.23 22.15 1.92
C ALA A 96 4.15 22.86 2.92
N ALA A 97 4.42 22.28 4.09
CA ALA A 97 5.33 22.85 5.08
C ALA A 97 6.77 22.89 4.57
N ALA A 98 7.23 21.85 3.87
CA ALA A 98 8.55 21.79 3.26
C ALA A 98 8.72 22.89 2.20
N ALA A 99 7.77 22.99 1.26
CA ALA A 99 7.76 24.02 0.23
C ALA A 99 7.71 25.44 0.83
N ALA A 100 6.82 25.67 1.80
CA ALA A 100 6.66 26.96 2.46
C ALA A 100 7.88 27.38 3.30
N SER A 101 8.71 26.42 3.72
CA SER A 101 9.94 26.68 4.49
C SER A 101 11.17 26.96 3.62
N GLY A 102 11.06 26.82 2.30
CA GLY A 102 12.21 26.92 1.39
C GLY A 102 13.18 25.74 1.50
N ALA A 103 12.78 24.64 2.14
CA ALA A 103 13.64 23.46 2.31
C ALA A 103 14.03 22.81 0.96
N ASN A 104 13.22 23.01 -0.08
CA ASN A 104 13.49 22.50 -1.45
C ASN A 104 14.47 23.39 -2.24
N ASP A 105 14.77 24.60 -1.77
CA ASP A 105 15.62 25.59 -2.45
C ASP A 105 17.12 25.43 -2.11
N GLN A 106 17.54 24.27 -1.58
CA GLN A 106 18.93 23.99 -1.19
C GLN A 106 19.95 24.11 -2.34
N TYR A 107 19.50 24.19 -3.60
CA TYR A 107 20.35 24.37 -4.77
C TYR A 107 20.45 25.81 -5.30
N LEU A 108 19.69 26.78 -4.78
CA LEU A 108 19.80 28.19 -5.17
C LEU A 108 20.70 28.99 -4.21
N ARG A 109 21.96 28.53 -4.05
CA ARG A 109 23.02 29.42 -3.57
C ARG A 109 23.64 30.18 -4.76
N GLN A 110 22.90 31.06 -5.41
CA GLN A 110 23.49 32.17 -6.19
C GLN A 110 22.44 33.10 -6.80
N MET A 111 22.39 34.35 -6.34
CA MET A 111 22.71 35.58 -7.12
C MET A 111 22.28 36.82 -6.32
N ARG A 112 23.06 37.90 -6.41
CA ARG A 112 22.87 39.16 -5.63
C ARG A 112 21.67 40.01 -6.09
N SER A 113 20.88 39.54 -7.06
CA SER A 113 19.81 40.29 -7.70
C SER A 113 18.42 39.63 -7.64
N GLU A 114 18.25 38.53 -6.90
CA GLU A 114 16.94 37.87 -6.81
C GLU A 114 16.08 38.48 -5.71
N LEU A 115 14.83 38.79 -6.06
CA LEU A 115 13.82 39.27 -5.13
C LEU A 115 13.57 38.22 -4.05
N ARG A 116 13.41 38.67 -2.80
CA ARG A 116 13.16 37.79 -1.65
C ARG A 116 11.86 37.01 -1.86
N GLN A 117 11.93 35.68 -1.83
CA GLN A 117 10.74 34.84 -1.74
C GLN A 117 10.11 34.97 -0.34
N ILE A 118 8.78 35.10 -0.31
CA ILE A 118 7.99 35.19 0.92
C ILE A 118 7.06 33.98 0.94
N SER A 119 7.00 33.30 2.09
CA SER A 119 6.11 32.16 2.25
C SER A 119 4.65 32.59 2.21
N ALA A 120 3.85 31.91 1.40
CA ALA A 120 2.40 32.12 1.33
C ALA A 120 1.63 31.40 2.45
N LEU A 121 2.29 30.53 3.22
CA LEU A 121 1.66 29.65 4.20
C LEU A 121 2.37 29.70 5.57
N PRO A 122 1.61 29.62 6.69
CA PRO A 122 2.20 29.56 8.02
C PRO A 122 2.82 28.18 8.30
N VAL A 123 4.14 28.06 8.14
CA VAL A 123 4.88 26.78 8.28
C VAL A 123 4.64 26.10 9.64
N ALA A 124 4.63 26.86 10.74
CA ALA A 124 4.45 26.31 12.09
C ALA A 124 3.08 25.66 12.29
N GLU A 125 2.02 26.27 11.74
CA GLU A 125 0.66 25.74 11.80
C GLU A 125 0.52 24.47 10.94
N LEU A 126 1.12 24.47 9.74
CA LEU A 126 1.12 23.29 8.87
C LEU A 126 1.80 22.09 9.54
N ARG A 127 2.96 22.30 10.19
CA ARG A 127 3.67 21.26 10.93
C ARG A 127 2.84 20.73 12.10
N THR A 128 2.26 21.63 12.90
CA THR A 128 1.38 21.24 14.02
C THR A 128 0.20 20.41 13.54
N ARG A 129 -0.40 20.78 12.40
CA ARG A 129 -1.50 20.02 11.80
C ARG A 129 -1.02 18.67 11.27
N ALA A 130 0.16 18.60 10.65
CA ALA A 130 0.75 17.34 10.19
C ALA A 130 0.99 16.39 11.36
N ASP A 131 1.58 16.86 12.46
CA ASP A 131 1.85 16.06 13.66
C ASP A 131 0.57 15.45 14.25
N ARG A 132 -0.51 16.24 14.31
CA ARG A 132 -1.82 15.76 14.75
C ARG A 132 -2.37 14.67 13.82
N VAL A 133 -2.34 14.89 12.51
CA VAL A 133 -2.81 13.89 11.53
C VAL A 133 -1.94 12.62 11.60
N ALA A 134 -0.64 12.75 11.83
CA ALA A 134 0.26 11.61 12.03
C ALA A 134 -0.06 10.80 13.30
N GLN A 135 -0.50 11.48 14.37
CA GLN A 135 -0.98 10.79 15.57
C GLN A 135 -2.29 10.04 15.30
N GLU A 136 -3.29 10.70 14.72
CA GLU A 136 -4.58 10.09 14.37
C GLU A 136 -4.39 8.87 13.46
N LEU A 137 -3.51 8.99 12.45
CA LEU A 137 -3.17 7.89 11.55
C LEU A 137 -2.57 6.69 12.29
N ARG A 138 -1.62 6.91 13.22
CA ARG A 138 -1.00 5.81 13.99
C ARG A 138 -2.01 5.12 14.91
N GLU A 139 -2.89 5.86 15.55
CA GLU A 139 -3.93 5.32 16.41
C GLU A 139 -4.94 4.47 15.62
N LEU A 140 -5.34 4.93 14.43
CA LEU A 140 -6.20 4.16 13.54
C LEU A 140 -5.49 2.91 12.99
N ASP A 141 -4.23 3.03 12.55
CA ASP A 141 -3.44 1.90 12.05
C ASP A 141 -3.29 0.80 13.12
N ASN A 142 -3.05 1.18 14.39
CA ASN A 142 -2.98 0.22 15.50
C ASN A 142 -4.30 -0.54 15.68
N ARG A 143 -5.44 0.15 15.64
CA ARG A 143 -6.77 -0.48 15.76
C ARG A 143 -7.06 -1.43 14.59
N ILE A 144 -6.72 -1.02 13.36
CA ILE A 144 -6.83 -1.87 12.17
C ILE A 144 -5.98 -3.14 12.33
N GLN A 145 -4.72 -3.01 12.75
CA GLN A 145 -3.84 -4.18 12.94
C GLN A 145 -4.33 -5.10 14.05
N GLN A 146 -4.77 -4.54 15.18
CA GLN A 146 -5.36 -5.33 16.26
C GLN A 146 -6.57 -6.12 15.76
N ALA A 147 -7.46 -5.48 15.00
CA ALA A 147 -8.62 -6.16 14.43
C ALA A 147 -8.24 -7.25 13.42
N ASN A 148 -7.22 -7.04 12.59
CA ASN A 148 -6.72 -8.07 11.67
C ASN A 148 -6.26 -9.34 12.42
N TRP A 149 -5.63 -9.18 13.59
CA TRP A 149 -5.12 -10.31 14.38
C TRP A 149 -6.18 -10.97 15.27
N ASN A 150 -7.21 -10.22 15.67
CA ASN A 150 -8.23 -10.73 16.57
C ASN A 150 -9.40 -11.41 15.86
N ASN A 151 -9.62 -11.11 14.58
CA ASN A 151 -10.77 -11.62 13.83
C ASN A 151 -10.36 -12.73 12.85
N ASP A 152 -11.21 -13.73 12.75
CA ASP A 152 -11.08 -14.81 11.78
C ASP A 152 -11.62 -14.39 10.41
N LEU A 153 -11.02 -14.91 9.35
CA LEU A 153 -11.52 -14.76 7.99
C LEU A 153 -12.79 -15.59 7.82
N GLU A 154 -13.86 -14.97 7.33
CA GLU A 154 -15.10 -15.67 6.96
C GLU A 154 -14.83 -16.82 5.96
N GLU A 155 -15.65 -17.87 5.97
CA GLU A 155 -15.55 -19.01 5.03
C GLU A 155 -15.80 -18.61 3.56
#